data_AF-A0AAE3UQ37-F1
#
_entry.id   AF-A0AAE3UQ37-F1
#
_cell.length_a   1.000
_cell.length_b   1.000
_cell.length_c   1.000
_cell.angle_alpha   90.00
_cell.angle_beta   90.00
_cell.angle_gamma   90.00
#
_symmetry.space_group_name_H-M   'P 1'
#
loop_
_entity.id
_entity.type
_entity.pdbx_description
1 polymer ?
#
loop_
_entity_poly.entity_id
_entity_poly.type
_entity_poly.pdbx_seq_one_letter_code
_entity_poly.pdbx_strand_id
1 'polypeptide(L)'
;MKIKDFSVGIRLAGSFSLILVLVMIMTVTGVGYLYSMLTSTDRVTDYYLLQERMANEWQTGIESNGALGLVLLTSGDPDIRTYAQQRIKKNSARVDILQDKFNRELTSEQGIKLLKTIGEKRQVYADTLVKALQISEQGDRGALNNFIRSVSVQRGPY
;
A
#
# COMPACT_ATOMS: atom_id res chain seq x y z
N MET A 1 -53.85 -39.38 17.13
CA MET A 1 -52.94 -40.28 17.88
C MET A 1 -52.15 -39.43 18.86
N LYS A 2 -52.10 -39.82 20.14
CA LYS A 2 -51.29 -39.17 21.17
C LYS A 2 -49.89 -39.80 21.17
N ILE A 3 -48.85 -39.06 21.53
CA ILE A 3 -47.44 -39.55 21.56
C ILE A 3 -47.25 -40.84 22.38
N LYS A 4 -48.13 -41.07 23.37
CA LYS A 4 -48.18 -42.26 24.20
C LYS A 4 -48.68 -43.53 23.50
N ASP A 5 -49.27 -43.39 22.32
CA ASP A 5 -49.83 -44.51 21.52
C ASP A 5 -48.76 -45.14 20.60
N PHE A 6 -47.56 -44.56 20.53
CA PHE A 6 -46.43 -45.10 19.77
C PHE A 6 -45.57 -46.05 20.62
N SER A 7 -45.02 -47.09 19.98
CA SER A 7 -44.08 -48.01 20.63
C SER A 7 -42.86 -47.26 21.17
N VAL A 8 -42.27 -47.79 22.25
CA VAL A 8 -41.11 -47.19 22.92
C VAL A 8 -39.95 -46.95 21.94
N GLY A 9 -39.75 -47.85 20.97
CA GLY A 9 -38.73 -47.72 19.92
C GLY A 9 -38.94 -46.50 19.01
N ILE A 10 -40.18 -46.19 18.62
CA ILE A 10 -40.50 -45.03 17.77
C ILE A 10 -40.25 -43.71 18.52
N ARG A 11 -40.59 -43.67 19.81
CA ARG A 11 -40.35 -42.48 20.65
C ARG A 11 -38.86 -42.21 20.84
N LEU A 12 -38.07 -43.27 21.06
CA LEU A 12 -36.62 -43.19 21.21
C LEU A 12 -35.93 -42.78 19.89
N ALA A 13 -36.33 -43.38 18.78
CA ALA A 13 -35.86 -43.00 17.44
C ALA A 13 -36.20 -41.54 17.11
N GLY A 14 -37.40 -41.07 17.47
CA GLY A 14 -37.80 -39.67 17.27
C GLY A 14 -36.90 -38.68 18.01
N SER A 15 -36.57 -38.93 19.28
CA SER A 15 -35.62 -38.08 20.03
C SER A 15 -34.20 -38.13 19.46
N PHE A 16 -33.75 -39.29 19.00
CA PHE A 16 -32.42 -39.45 18.42
C PHE A 16 -32.30 -38.74 17.07
N SER A 17 -33.31 -38.86 16.20
CA SER A 17 -33.37 -38.13 14.93
C SER A 17 -33.41 -36.62 15.13
N LEU A 18 -34.10 -36.13 16.16
CA LEU A 18 -34.12 -34.69 16.48
C LEU A 18 -32.72 -34.18 16.84
N ILE A 19 -31.96 -34.93 17.64
CA ILE A 19 -30.58 -34.58 17.98
C ILE A 19 -29.70 -34.58 16.72
N LEU A 20 -29.83 -35.59 15.85
CA LEU A 20 -29.08 -35.65 14.59
C LEU A 20 -29.36 -34.45 13.68
N VAL A 21 -30.62 -34.02 13.56
CA VAL A 21 -30.98 -32.82 12.80
C VAL A 21 -30.32 -31.57 13.39
N LEU A 22 -30.33 -31.45 14.72
CA LEU A 22 -29.74 -30.30 15.41
C LEU A 22 -28.22 -30.27 15.22
N VAL A 23 -27.54 -31.42 15.32
CA VAL A 23 -26.11 -31.57 15.03
C VAL A 23 -25.81 -31.23 13.57
N MET A 24 -26.65 -31.65 12.62
CA MET A 24 -26.48 -31.33 11.20
C MET A 24 -26.57 -29.81 10.95
N ILE A 25 -27.55 -29.14 11.55
CA ILE A 25 -27.70 -27.68 11.46
C ILE A 25 -26.46 -26.97 12.04
N MET A 26 -26.00 -27.40 13.22
CA MET A 26 -24.79 -26.84 13.84
C MET A 26 -23.55 -27.05 12.96
N THR A 27 -23.42 -28.22 12.34
CA THR A 27 -22.29 -28.55 11.46
C THR A 27 -22.31 -27.68 10.21
N VAL A 28 -23.45 -27.56 9.52
CA VAL A 28 -23.58 -26.73 8.33
C VAL A 28 -23.29 -25.27 8.65
N THR A 29 -23.82 -24.76 9.76
CA THR A 29 -23.59 -23.38 10.19
C THR A 29 -22.12 -23.15 10.57
N GLY A 30 -21.52 -24.11 11.30
CA GLY A 30 -20.11 -24.05 11.69
C GLY A 30 -19.16 -24.08 10.48
N VAL A 31 -19.42 -24.95 9.51
CA VAL A 31 -18.66 -25.00 8.25
C VAL A 31 -18.83 -23.72 7.43
N GLY A 32 -20.05 -23.19 7.34
CA GLY A 32 -20.31 -21.91 6.66
C GLY A 32 -19.56 -20.74 7.29
N TYR A 33 -19.53 -20.69 8.63
CA TYR A 33 -18.79 -19.67 9.37
C TYR A 33 -17.27 -19.81 9.16
N LEU A 34 -16.74 -21.03 9.24
CA LEU A 34 -15.33 -21.31 8.96
C LEU A 34 -14.94 -20.93 7.53
N TYR A 35 -15.80 -21.21 6.54
CA TYR A 35 -15.56 -20.83 5.14
C TYR A 35 -15.56 -19.30 4.94
N SER A 36 -16.49 -18.59 5.56
CA SER A 36 -16.51 -17.11 5.54
C SER A 36 -15.29 -16.51 6.23
N MET A 37 -14.80 -17.14 7.30
CA MET A 37 -13.61 -16.70 8.02
C MET A 37 -12.34 -16.98 7.22
N LEU A 38 -12.26 -18.12 6.53
CA LEU A 38 -11.15 -18.49 5.65
C LEU A 38 -11.04 -17.53 4.47
N THR A 39 -12.15 -17.26 3.76
CA THR A 39 -12.19 -16.30 2.64
C THR A 39 -11.84 -14.86 3.06
N SER A 40 -12.19 -14.48 4.29
CA SER A 40 -11.79 -13.18 4.86
C SER A 40 -10.29 -13.16 5.20
N THR A 41 -9.76 -14.27 5.71
CA THR A 41 -8.34 -14.43 6.03
C THR A 41 -7.49 -14.43 4.77
N ASP A 42 -7.91 -15.11 3.70
CA ASP A 42 -7.21 -15.10 2.40
C ASP A 42 -7.16 -13.68 1.82
N ARG A 43 -8.25 -12.90 1.96
CA ARG A 43 -8.26 -11.48 1.55
C ARG A 43 -7.29 -10.63 2.38
N VAL A 44 -7.17 -10.87 3.69
CA VAL A 44 -6.20 -10.17 4.55
C VAL A 44 -4.77 -10.54 4.20
N THR A 45 -4.51 -11.83 4.01
CA THR A 45 -3.15 -12.35 3.89
C THR A 45 -2.59 -12.18 2.49
N ASP A 46 -3.39 -12.38 1.44
CA ASP A 46 -2.86 -12.34 0.07
C ASP A 46 -3.02 -10.98 -0.60
N TYR A 47 -4.09 -10.23 -0.28
CA TYR A 47 -4.36 -8.95 -0.92
C TYR A 47 -3.81 -7.78 -0.11
N TYR A 48 -4.18 -7.63 1.16
CA TYR A 48 -3.77 -6.47 1.95
C TYR A 48 -2.27 -6.48 2.32
N LEU A 49 -1.67 -7.63 2.63
CA LEU A 49 -0.21 -7.71 2.86
C LEU A 49 0.59 -7.42 1.58
N LEU A 50 0.10 -7.85 0.42
CA LEU A 50 0.77 -7.54 -0.85
C LEU A 50 0.70 -6.04 -1.15
N GLN A 51 -0.46 -5.42 -0.89
CA GLN A 51 -0.62 -3.97 -1.03
C GLN A 51 0.27 -3.19 -0.06
N GLU A 52 0.38 -3.64 1.19
CA GLU A 52 1.25 -3.03 2.19
C GLU A 52 2.72 -3.10 1.77
N ARG A 53 3.20 -4.27 1.35
CA ARG A 53 4.58 -4.44 0.86
C ARG A 53 4.85 -3.59 -0.36
N MET A 54 3.89 -3.52 -1.27
CA MET A 54 3.97 -2.69 -2.46
C MET A 54 4.04 -1.20 -2.10
N ALA A 55 3.28 -0.76 -1.10
CA ALA A 55 3.26 0.62 -0.64
C ALA A 55 4.58 0.99 0.03
N ASN A 56 5.11 0.11 0.87
CA ASN A 56 6.41 0.27 1.48
C ASN A 56 7.54 0.34 0.44
N GLU A 57 7.53 -0.54 -0.56
CA GLU A 57 8.54 -0.52 -1.62
C GLU A 57 8.48 0.78 -2.42
N TRP A 58 7.27 1.22 -2.77
CA TRP A 58 7.03 2.46 -3.49
C TRP A 58 7.50 3.68 -2.67
N GLN A 59 7.15 3.75 -1.39
CA GLN A 59 7.58 4.79 -0.47
C GLN A 59 9.12 4.81 -0.33
N THR A 60 9.73 3.64 -0.10
CA THR A 60 11.20 3.51 0.03
C THR A 60 11.91 4.01 -1.22
N GLY A 61 11.39 3.72 -2.41
CA GLY A 61 11.93 4.23 -3.67
C GLY A 61 11.86 5.76 -3.78
N ILE A 62 10.76 6.36 -3.33
CA ILE A 62 10.58 7.82 -3.31
C ILE A 62 11.54 8.48 -2.32
N GLU A 63 11.64 7.96 -1.10
CA GLU A 63 12.53 8.49 -0.06
C GLU A 63 14.01 8.37 -0.48
N SER A 64 14.38 7.23 -1.06
CA SER A 64 15.73 7.02 -1.62
C SER A 64 16.05 8.05 -2.69
N ASN A 65 15.11 8.35 -3.59
CA ASN A 65 15.30 9.39 -4.61
C ASN A 65 15.40 10.80 -4.00
N GLY A 66 14.70 11.06 -2.89
CA GLY A 66 14.88 12.28 -2.10
C GLY A 66 16.32 12.47 -1.64
N ALA A 67 16.87 11.45 -0.97
CA ALA A 67 18.25 11.45 -0.47
C ALA A 67 19.29 11.54 -1.60
N LEU A 68 19.11 10.79 -2.69
CA LEU A 68 19.98 10.83 -3.86
C LEU A 68 19.92 12.19 -4.59
N GLY A 69 18.76 12.85 -4.59
CA GLY A 69 18.61 14.21 -5.12
C GLY A 69 19.46 15.22 -4.35
N LEU A 70 19.52 15.10 -3.02
CA LEU A 70 20.42 15.92 -2.20
C LEU A 70 21.90 15.65 -2.50
N VAL A 71 22.26 14.39 -2.73
CA VAL A 71 23.62 14.01 -3.15
C VAL A 71 23.98 14.67 -4.49
N LEU A 72 23.04 14.70 -5.46
CA LEU A 72 23.26 15.38 -6.73
C LEU A 72 23.49 16.89 -6.57
N LEU A 73 22.80 17.52 -5.62
CA LEU A 73 22.92 18.95 -5.39
C LEU A 73 24.21 19.34 -4.65
N THR A 74 24.66 18.49 -3.72
CA THR A 74 25.73 18.84 -2.78
C THR A 74 27.09 18.27 -3.17
N SER A 75 27.15 17.16 -3.90
CA SER A 75 28.41 16.55 -4.31
C SER A 75 29.08 17.32 -5.43
N GLY A 76 30.38 17.58 -5.26
CA GLY A 76 31.27 18.08 -6.31
C GLY A 76 31.96 16.98 -7.11
N ASP A 77 31.84 15.72 -6.68
CA ASP A 77 32.47 14.56 -7.32
C ASP A 77 31.59 14.05 -8.50
N PRO A 78 32.11 14.05 -9.75
CA PRO A 78 31.37 13.58 -10.93
C PRO A 78 30.93 12.11 -10.86
N ASP A 79 31.73 11.23 -10.24
CA ASP A 79 31.42 9.79 -10.15
C ASP A 79 30.29 9.54 -9.16
N ILE A 80 30.30 10.24 -8.02
CA ILE A 80 29.21 10.21 -7.04
C ILE A 80 27.90 10.75 -7.66
N ARG A 81 27.98 11.83 -8.44
CA ARG A 81 26.81 12.37 -9.15
C ARG A 81 26.28 11.38 -10.18
N THR A 82 27.16 10.75 -10.95
CA THR A 82 26.79 9.72 -11.94
C THR A 82 26.12 8.53 -11.26
N TYR A 83 26.68 8.04 -10.16
CA TYR A 83 26.06 6.97 -9.35
C TYR A 83 24.65 7.36 -8.89
N ALA A 84 24.48 8.57 -8.32
CA ALA A 84 23.19 9.03 -7.83
C ALA A 84 22.16 9.16 -8.96
N GLN A 85 22.53 9.69 -10.13
CA GLN A 85 21.66 9.75 -11.31
C GLN A 85 21.20 8.36 -11.77
N GLN A 86 22.13 7.40 -11.85
CA GLN A 86 21.80 6.02 -12.24
C GLN A 86 20.84 5.35 -11.25
N ARG A 87 21.07 5.55 -9.95
CA ARG A 87 20.19 5.01 -8.89
C ARG A 87 18.80 5.66 -8.94
N ILE A 88 18.72 6.98 -9.12
CA ILE A 88 17.43 7.67 -9.29
C ILE A 88 16.69 7.13 -10.51
N LYS A 89 17.36 6.93 -11.65
CA LYS A 89 16.74 6.37 -12.86
C LYS A 89 16.17 4.98 -12.59
N LYS A 90 16.94 4.10 -11.95
CA LYS A 90 16.50 2.74 -11.60
C LYS A 90 15.30 2.76 -10.65
N ASN A 91 15.39 3.55 -9.58
CA ASN A 91 14.33 3.67 -8.58
C ASN A 91 13.06 4.26 -9.19
N SER A 92 13.18 5.29 -10.02
CA SER A 92 12.03 5.94 -10.67
C SER A 92 11.29 4.94 -11.57
N ALA A 93 12.01 4.15 -12.37
CA ALA A 93 11.38 3.09 -13.16
C ALA A 93 10.61 2.08 -12.31
N ARG A 94 11.14 1.69 -11.14
CA ARG A 94 10.42 0.80 -10.22
C ARG A 94 9.21 1.47 -9.59
N VAL A 95 9.36 2.71 -9.14
CA VAL A 95 8.29 3.52 -8.55
C VAL A 95 7.14 3.72 -9.54
N ASP A 96 7.44 3.93 -10.83
CA ASP A 96 6.42 4.10 -11.88
C ASP A 96 5.65 2.79 -12.13
N ILE A 97 6.35 1.64 -12.17
CA ILE A 97 5.69 0.32 -12.26
C ILE A 97 4.74 0.09 -11.10
N LEU A 98 5.15 0.43 -9.87
CA LEU A 98 4.33 0.27 -8.67
C LEU A 98 3.16 1.26 -8.65
N GLN A 99 3.38 2.51 -9.05
CA GLN A 99 2.36 3.54 -9.22
C GLN A 99 1.26 3.10 -10.19
N ASP A 100 1.64 2.54 -11.34
CA ASP A 100 0.71 2.02 -12.32
C ASP A 100 -0.08 0.83 -11.79
N LYS A 101 0.55 -0.02 -10.98
CA LYS A 101 -0.14 -1.13 -10.33
C LYS A 101 -1.17 -0.63 -9.31
N PHE A 102 -0.83 0.38 -8.50
CA PHE A 102 -1.81 1.05 -7.63
C PHE A 102 -2.96 1.65 -8.42
N ASN A 103 -2.69 2.35 -9.52
CA ASN A 103 -3.73 2.95 -10.37
C ASN A 103 -4.73 1.91 -10.93
N ARG A 104 -4.28 0.67 -11.18
CA ARG A 104 -5.13 -0.42 -11.67
C ARG A 104 -5.88 -1.18 -10.57
N GLU A 105 -5.23 -1.41 -9.43
CA GLU A 105 -5.72 -2.34 -8.40
C GLU A 105 -6.41 -1.66 -7.22
N LEU A 106 -6.15 -0.37 -6.99
CA LEU A 106 -6.71 0.37 -5.87
C LEU A 106 -8.15 0.81 -6.17
N THR A 107 -9.09 0.29 -5.40
CA THR A 107 -10.53 0.54 -5.60
C THR A 107 -11.13 1.49 -4.57
N SER A 108 -10.43 1.77 -3.47
CA SER A 108 -10.92 2.66 -2.42
C SER A 108 -10.82 4.13 -2.85
N GLU A 109 -11.92 4.88 -2.71
CA GLU A 109 -11.97 6.30 -3.05
C GLU A 109 -10.91 7.12 -2.30
N GLN A 110 -10.76 6.85 -1.00
CA GLN A 110 -9.74 7.47 -0.17
C GLN A 110 -8.32 7.16 -0.67
N GLY A 111 -8.06 5.90 -1.05
CA GLY A 111 -6.77 5.48 -1.59
C GLY A 111 -6.44 6.19 -2.89
N ILE A 112 -7.39 6.26 -3.82
CA ILE A 112 -7.23 6.96 -5.10
C ILE A 112 -6.92 8.45 -4.87
N LYS A 113 -7.63 9.10 -3.93
CA LYS A 113 -7.38 10.50 -3.57
C LYS A 113 -5.98 10.72 -2.99
N LEU A 114 -5.53 9.84 -2.09
CA LEU A 114 -4.18 9.89 -1.53
C LEU A 114 -3.12 9.70 -2.62
N LEU A 115 -3.30 8.71 -3.49
CA LEU A 115 -2.39 8.41 -4.58
C LEU A 115 -2.21 9.61 -5.53
N LYS A 116 -3.32 10.26 -5.90
CA LYS A 116 -3.30 11.50 -6.69
C LYS A 116 -2.54 12.61 -5.97
N THR A 117 -2.83 12.83 -4.68
CA THR A 117 -2.16 13.86 -3.86
C THR A 117 -0.64 13.64 -3.82
N ILE A 118 -0.20 12.38 -3.64
CA ILE A 118 1.23 12.07 -3.62
C ILE A 118 1.85 12.31 -5.00
N GLY A 119 1.18 11.94 -6.09
CA GLY A 119 1.61 12.24 -7.45
C GLY A 119 1.86 13.74 -7.68
N GLU A 120 0.91 14.58 -7.28
CA GLU A 120 1.03 16.04 -7.37
C GLU A 120 2.23 16.56 -6.56
N LYS A 121 2.42 16.09 -5.32
CA LYS A 121 3.56 16.49 -4.47
C LYS A 121 4.90 16.03 -5.04
N ARG A 122 4.96 14.82 -5.60
CA ARG A 122 6.17 14.29 -6.27
C ARG A 122 6.54 15.13 -7.49
N GLN A 123 5.56 15.56 -8.29
CA GLN A 123 5.81 16.43 -9.43
C GLN A 123 6.41 17.77 -9.00
N VAL A 124 5.82 18.42 -7.99
CA VAL A 124 6.35 19.68 -7.43
C VAL A 124 7.79 19.51 -6.93
N TYR A 125 8.09 18.39 -6.26
CA TYR A 125 9.46 18.07 -5.85
C TYR A 125 10.40 17.90 -7.05
N ALA A 126 10.01 17.13 -8.07
CA ALA A 126 10.83 16.90 -9.27
C ALA A 126 11.15 18.23 -9.98
N ASP A 127 10.15 19.07 -10.19
CA ASP A 127 10.32 20.39 -10.82
C ASP A 127 11.24 21.30 -9.99
N THR A 128 11.14 21.23 -8.66
CA THR A 128 12.03 21.96 -7.74
C THR A 128 13.46 21.46 -7.86
N LEU A 129 13.67 20.14 -7.88
CA LEU A 129 14.99 19.54 -7.98
C LEU A 129 15.68 19.91 -9.31
N VAL A 130 14.94 19.90 -10.42
CA VAL A 130 15.46 20.33 -11.73
C VAL A 130 15.96 21.78 -11.67
N LYS A 131 15.16 22.70 -11.13
CA LYS A 131 15.58 24.11 -10.96
C LYS A 131 16.81 24.25 -10.05
N ALA A 132 16.83 23.50 -8.95
CA ALA A 132 17.98 23.51 -8.04
C ALA A 132 19.26 22.99 -8.72
N LEU A 133 19.16 21.95 -9.55
CA LEU A 133 20.29 21.42 -10.31
C LEU A 133 20.80 22.43 -11.34
N GLN A 134 19.92 23.12 -12.06
CA GLN A 134 20.29 24.19 -13.00
C GLN A 134 21.04 25.33 -12.32
N ILE A 135 20.64 25.72 -11.10
CA ILE A 135 21.35 26.73 -10.31
C ILE A 135 22.70 26.19 -9.83
N SER A 136 22.74 24.93 -9.38
CA SER A 136 23.96 24.26 -8.92
C SER A 136 25.02 24.17 -10.02
N GLU A 137 24.63 23.91 -11.27
CA GLU A 137 25.50 23.87 -12.45
C GLU A 137 26.20 25.22 -12.74
N GLN A 138 25.61 26.33 -12.33
CA GLN A 138 26.21 27.66 -12.46
C GLN A 138 27.28 27.95 -11.39
N GLY A 139 27.48 27.02 -10.44
CA GLY A 139 28.47 27.15 -9.36
C GLY A 139 28.08 28.12 -8.24
N ASP A 140 26.93 28.79 -8.32
CA ASP A 140 26.46 29.75 -7.32
C ASP A 140 25.74 29.05 -6.16
N ARG A 141 26.53 28.67 -5.16
CA ARG A 141 26.02 28.08 -3.90
C ARG A 141 25.13 29.04 -3.10
N GLY A 142 25.34 30.36 -3.24
CA GLY A 142 24.52 31.37 -2.57
C GLY A 142 23.10 31.39 -3.15
N ALA A 143 23.00 31.45 -4.47
CA ALA A 143 21.73 31.35 -5.20
C ALA A 143 21.01 30.03 -4.91
N LEU A 144 21.74 28.90 -4.90
CA LEU A 144 21.16 27.59 -4.57
C LEU A 144 20.56 27.56 -3.16
N ASN A 145 21.30 28.05 -2.16
CA ASN A 145 20.83 28.08 -0.77
C ASN A 145 19.61 28.99 -0.60
N ASN A 146 19.60 30.15 -1.27
CA ASN A 146 18.46 31.06 -1.26
C ASN A 146 17.22 30.43 -1.92
N PHE A 147 17.41 29.75 -3.05
CA PHE A 147 16.34 29.01 -3.71
C PHE A 147 15.75 27.92 -2.81
N ILE A 148 16.60 27.06 -2.22
CA ILE A 148 16.16 26.00 -1.30
C ILE A 148 15.34 26.57 -0.13
N ARG A 149 15.81 27.68 0.47
CA ARG A 149 15.08 28.38 1.55
C ARG A 149 13.75 28.96 1.10
N SER A 150 13.68 29.54 -0.10
CA SER A 150 12.42 30.10 -0.63
C SER A 150 11.34 29.03 -0.80
N VAL A 151 11.75 27.83 -1.23
CA VAL A 151 10.83 26.71 -1.44
C VAL A 151 10.40 26.07 -0.11
N SER A 152 11.28 26.03 0.90
CA SER A 152 10.91 25.52 2.22
C SER A 152 9.94 26.45 2.96
N VAL A 153 10.09 27.78 2.81
CA VAL A 153 9.17 28.77 3.40
C VAL A 153 7.79 28.74 2.74
N GLN A 154 7.69 28.51 1.43
CA GLN A 154 6.41 28.38 0.73
C GLN A 154 5.61 27.11 1.07
N ARG A 155 6.26 26.06 1.61
CA ARG A 155 5.58 24.79 1.90
C ARG A 155 4.85 24.76 3.24
N GLY A 156 4.94 25.81 4.06
CA GLY A 156 4.37 25.84 5.42
C GLY A 156 5.07 24.85 6.37
N PRO A 157 4.98 25.04 7.69
CA PRO A 157 5.44 24.01 8.62
C PRO A 157 4.54 22.79 8.40
N TYR A 158 5.15 21.61 8.29
CA TYR A 158 4.42 20.35 8.41
C TYR A 158 3.71 20.31 9.76
#